data_AF-A0A941WX81-F1
#
_entry.id   AF-A0A941WX81-F1
#
_cell.length_a   1.000
_cell.length_b   1.000
_cell.length_c   1.000
_cell.angle_alpha   90.00
_cell.angle_beta   90.00
_cell.angle_gamma   90.00
#
_symmetry.space_group_name_H-M   'P 1'
#
loop_
_entity.id
_entity.type
_entity.pdbx_description
1 polymer ?
#
loop_
_entity_poly.entity_id
_entity_poly.type
_entity_poly.pdbx_seq_one_letter_code
_entity_poly.pdbx_strand_id
1 'polypeptide(L)'
;YKDGYDKVRIEKAFGNDYLIDSINKRLYSSRQIIFKPLLQRTIFEEYSKNNKIHKGIYGLFLYYCYLLGVFPKKQSKQYLPYSIRKEISKLDKYSEQVRFMANNNIETKEDLEYFSKSNYEEYRKLIGKRETLWKRYRRAKTKEDKSEILAEINNIQPVIKELRKYDKYCKDIKDRSESMQNNLDNFDKDIQKEKENSINNTR
;
A
#
# COMPACT_ATOMS: atom_id res chain seq x y z
N TYR A 1 15.54 -18.82 14.06
CA TYR A 1 14.51 -19.77 14.51
C TYR A 1 15.20 -21.00 15.07
N LYS A 2 15.08 -21.21 16.38
CA LYS A 2 15.50 -22.39 17.15
C LYS A 2 14.35 -22.67 18.13
N ASP A 3 13.98 -23.93 18.25
CA ASP A 3 12.81 -24.41 18.98
C ASP A 3 12.84 -24.06 20.47
N GLY A 4 11.68 -23.79 21.07
CA GLY A 4 11.50 -24.00 22.50
C GLY A 4 10.86 -22.87 23.29
N TYR A 5 11.59 -21.81 23.66
CA TYR A 5 11.13 -20.94 24.74
C TYR A 5 11.54 -19.49 24.52
N ASP A 6 10.64 -18.76 23.86
CA ASP A 6 10.14 -17.47 24.32
C ASP A 6 8.85 -17.19 23.53
N LYS A 7 7.82 -17.98 23.83
CA LYS A 7 6.46 -17.56 23.49
C LYS A 7 6.21 -16.34 24.35
N VAL A 8 6.48 -15.14 23.83
CA VAL A 8 6.06 -13.89 24.44
C VAL A 8 4.58 -14.07 24.74
N ARG A 9 4.26 -14.27 26.02
CA ARG A 9 2.88 -14.36 26.47
C ARG A 9 2.33 -12.97 26.26
N ILE A 10 1.64 -12.76 25.14
CA ILE A 10 1.13 -11.45 24.72
C ILE A 10 0.23 -10.87 25.82
N GLU A 11 -0.46 -11.74 26.57
CA GLU A 11 -1.18 -11.42 27.81
C GLU A 11 -0.31 -10.75 28.90
N LYS A 12 0.97 -11.13 29.05
CA LYS A 12 1.86 -10.63 30.10
C LYS A 12 2.44 -9.27 29.75
N ALA A 13 2.63 -9.00 28.45
CA ALA A 13 3.16 -7.74 27.95
C ALA A 13 2.06 -6.68 27.71
N PHE A 14 0.86 -7.10 27.31
CA PHE A 14 -0.20 -6.20 26.87
C PHE A 14 -1.52 -6.35 27.65
N GLY A 15 -1.56 -7.22 28.66
CA GLY A 15 -2.71 -7.44 29.54
C GLY A 15 -3.72 -8.46 29.02
N ASN A 16 -4.76 -8.71 29.81
CA ASN A 16 -5.79 -9.73 29.56
C ASN A 16 -6.59 -9.52 28.25
N ASP A 17 -6.57 -8.30 27.70
CA ASP A 17 -7.20 -7.97 26.41
C ASP A 17 -6.51 -8.63 25.20
N TYR A 18 -5.32 -9.19 25.40
CA TYR A 18 -4.54 -9.90 24.40
C TYR A 18 -4.42 -11.41 24.66
N LEU A 19 -5.29 -11.96 25.51
CA LEU A 19 -5.55 -13.40 25.55
C LEU A 19 -5.97 -13.91 24.17
N ILE A 20 -5.63 -15.16 23.84
CA ILE A 20 -5.95 -15.77 22.54
C ILE A 20 -7.47 -15.68 22.27
N ASP A 21 -8.28 -15.90 23.30
CA ASP A 21 -9.75 -15.85 23.22
C ASP A 21 -10.26 -14.43 23.02
N SER A 22 -9.67 -13.43 23.67
CA SER A 22 -10.00 -12.01 23.50
C SER A 22 -9.62 -11.52 22.09
N ILE A 23 -8.46 -11.94 21.58
CA ILE A 23 -8.00 -11.65 20.22
C ILE A 23 -8.92 -12.28 19.20
N ASN A 24 -9.25 -13.56 19.36
CA ASN A 24 -10.18 -14.29 18.50
C ASN A 24 -11.55 -13.63 18.52
N LYS A 25 -12.10 -13.29 19.70
CA LYS A 25 -13.38 -12.60 19.85
C LYS A 25 -13.39 -11.26 19.10
N ARG A 26 -12.29 -10.50 19.12
CA ARG A 26 -12.13 -9.25 18.38
C ARG A 26 -12.01 -9.47 16.86
N LEU A 27 -11.28 -10.50 16.43
CA LEU A 27 -11.13 -10.91 15.02
C LEU A 27 -12.45 -11.42 14.40
N TYR A 28 -13.26 -12.14 15.17
CA TYR A 28 -14.58 -12.59 14.73
C TYR A 28 -15.61 -11.45 14.78
N SER A 29 -15.48 -10.51 15.72
CA SER A 29 -16.33 -9.31 15.78
C SER A 29 -16.00 -8.29 14.68
N SER A 30 -14.77 -8.30 14.15
CA SER A 30 -14.28 -7.34 13.15
C SER A 30 -14.60 -7.68 11.70
N ARG A 31 -14.80 -8.96 11.39
CA ARG A 31 -15.07 -9.45 10.03
C ARG A 31 -16.54 -9.29 9.67
N GLN A 32 -16.97 -8.08 9.37
CA GLN A 32 -18.29 -7.82 8.81
C GLN A 32 -18.18 -7.39 7.35
N ILE A 33 -18.45 -8.34 6.45
CA ILE A 33 -18.51 -8.15 5.01
C ILE A 33 -19.74 -7.29 4.68
N ILE A 34 -19.56 -6.29 3.81
CA ILE A 34 -20.62 -5.36 3.43
C ILE A 34 -21.61 -6.09 2.50
N PHE A 35 -22.78 -6.46 3.01
CA PHE A 35 -23.92 -6.82 2.15
C PHE A 35 -24.78 -5.58 1.89
N LYS A 36 -25.02 -5.25 0.61
CA LYS A 36 -25.96 -4.18 0.22
C LYS A 36 -27.39 -4.74 0.33
N PRO A 37 -28.39 -3.98 0.83
CA PRO A 37 -29.77 -4.44 0.81
C PRO A 37 -30.27 -4.48 -0.63
N LEU A 38 -30.92 -5.58 -0.99
CA LEU A 38 -31.36 -5.82 -2.36
C LEU A 38 -32.88 -5.75 -2.43
N LEU A 39 -33.38 -5.11 -3.49
CA LEU A 39 -34.81 -5.02 -3.74
C LEU A 39 -35.38 -6.44 -3.88
N GLN A 40 -36.56 -6.64 -3.31
CA GLN A 40 -37.24 -7.91 -2.99
C GLN A 40 -37.41 -8.97 -4.11
N ARG A 41 -36.98 -8.72 -5.34
CA ARG A 41 -36.86 -9.72 -6.40
C ARG A 41 -35.37 -10.05 -6.50
N THR A 42 -34.82 -11.11 -5.92
CA THR A 42 -35.30 -12.47 -5.64
C THR A 42 -34.26 -13.00 -4.65
N ILE A 43 -34.55 -12.92 -3.36
CA ILE A 43 -33.60 -13.23 -2.26
C ILE A 43 -32.84 -14.55 -2.49
N PHE A 44 -33.52 -15.55 -3.05
CA PHE A 44 -32.94 -16.85 -3.42
C PHE A 44 -31.93 -16.76 -4.58
N GLU A 45 -32.22 -16.03 -5.66
CA GLU A 45 -31.30 -15.89 -6.79
C GLU A 45 -30.04 -15.14 -6.38
N GLU A 46 -30.17 -14.16 -5.49
CA GLU A 46 -29.06 -13.37 -5.01
C GLU A 46 -28.15 -14.11 -4.03
N TYR A 47 -28.78 -14.82 -3.07
CA TYR A 47 -28.06 -15.73 -2.20
C TYR A 47 -27.31 -16.78 -3.03
N SER A 48 -27.98 -17.40 -4.01
CA SER A 48 -27.39 -18.42 -4.88
C SER A 48 -26.29 -17.88 -5.81
N LYS A 49 -26.40 -16.61 -6.27
CA LYS A 49 -25.35 -15.92 -7.06
C LYS A 49 -24.08 -15.66 -6.25
N ASN A 50 -24.22 -15.16 -5.02
CA ASN A 50 -23.08 -14.77 -4.17
C ASN A 50 -22.48 -15.96 -3.39
N ASN A 51 -23.25 -17.04 -3.19
CA ASN A 51 -22.87 -18.20 -2.39
C ASN A 51 -22.83 -19.50 -3.20
N LYS A 52 -22.37 -19.45 -4.46
CA LYS A 52 -22.24 -20.65 -5.34
C LYS A 52 -21.46 -21.82 -4.71
N ILE A 53 -20.61 -21.52 -3.73
CA ILE A 53 -19.76 -22.46 -3.00
C ILE A 53 -20.54 -23.22 -1.92
N HIS A 54 -21.62 -22.64 -1.37
CA HIS A 54 -22.40 -23.24 -0.30
C HIS A 54 -23.48 -24.16 -0.87
N LYS A 55 -23.13 -25.44 -1.09
CA LYS A 55 -24.05 -26.49 -1.54
C LYS A 55 -24.40 -27.45 -0.38
N GLY A 56 -25.55 -28.11 -0.46
CA GLY A 56 -26.00 -29.10 0.52
C GLY A 56 -26.62 -28.51 1.79
N ILE A 57 -26.67 -29.31 2.87
CA ILE A 57 -27.37 -28.98 4.14
C ILE A 57 -26.88 -27.66 4.74
N TYR A 58 -25.58 -27.38 4.64
CA TYR A 58 -24.97 -26.15 5.16
C TYR A 58 -25.46 -24.88 4.44
N GLY A 59 -25.64 -24.94 3.11
CA GLY A 59 -26.23 -23.83 2.35
C GLY A 59 -27.69 -23.62 2.71
N LEU A 60 -28.43 -24.71 2.93
CA LEU A 60 -29.82 -24.68 3.37
C LEU A 60 -29.97 -24.04 4.77
N PHE A 61 -29.08 -24.41 5.70
CA PHE A 61 -29.00 -23.84 7.03
C PHE A 61 -28.77 -22.32 6.99
N LEU A 62 -27.79 -21.86 6.20
CA LEU A 62 -27.50 -20.42 6.04
C LEU A 62 -28.66 -19.66 5.37
N TYR A 63 -29.35 -20.27 4.40
CA TYR A 63 -30.55 -19.72 3.78
C TYR A 63 -31.68 -19.50 4.80
N TYR A 64 -31.93 -20.50 5.65
CA TYR A 64 -32.93 -20.36 6.71
C TYR A 64 -32.51 -19.35 7.79
N CYS A 65 -31.24 -19.29 8.20
CA CYS A 65 -30.75 -18.25 9.10
C CYS A 65 -30.96 -16.84 8.53
N TYR A 66 -30.84 -16.68 7.21
CA TYR A 66 -31.13 -15.43 6.51
C TYR A 66 -32.62 -15.10 6.50
N LEU A 67 -33.49 -16.06 6.13
CA LEU A 67 -34.96 -15.87 6.14
C LEU A 67 -35.50 -15.54 7.53
N LEU A 68 -34.97 -16.21 8.56
CA LEU A 68 -35.38 -16.02 9.95
C LEU A 68 -34.82 -14.73 10.57
N GLY A 69 -34.02 -13.95 9.83
CA GLY A 69 -33.44 -12.70 10.31
C GLY A 69 -32.50 -12.90 11.50
N VAL A 70 -31.94 -14.10 11.66
CA VAL A 70 -31.01 -14.46 12.75
C VAL A 70 -29.72 -13.64 12.63
N PHE A 71 -29.34 -13.26 11.41
CA PHE A 71 -28.21 -12.38 11.19
C PHE A 71 -28.52 -10.92 11.60
N PRO A 72 -27.59 -10.23 12.28
CA PRO A 72 -27.80 -8.86 12.73
C PRO A 72 -28.03 -7.91 11.53
N LYS A 73 -29.16 -7.18 11.56
CA LYS A 73 -29.62 -6.28 10.47
C LYS A 73 -28.69 -5.10 10.19
N LYS A 74 -27.87 -4.70 11.16
CA LYS A 74 -26.83 -3.67 11.00
C LYS A 74 -25.51 -4.26 11.46
N GLN A 75 -24.62 -4.41 10.50
CA GLN A 75 -23.24 -4.75 10.75
C GLN A 75 -22.42 -3.45 10.76
N SER A 76 -21.74 -3.16 11.87
CA SER A 76 -20.82 -2.03 11.94
C SER A 76 -19.67 -2.29 10.97
N LYS A 77 -19.51 -1.43 9.96
CA LYS A 77 -18.32 -1.47 9.10
C LYS A 77 -17.12 -1.19 10.01
N GLN A 78 -16.38 -2.23 10.38
CA GLN A 78 -15.09 -2.04 11.01
C GLN A 78 -14.10 -1.60 9.94
N TYR A 79 -14.08 -0.29 9.70
CA TYR A 79 -12.98 0.31 9.00
C TYR A 79 -11.76 0.26 9.93
N LEU A 80 -10.63 -0.16 9.38
CA LEU A 80 -9.35 0.06 10.05
C LEU A 80 -9.25 1.55 10.43
N PRO A 81 -8.83 1.88 11.67
CA PRO A 81 -8.57 3.25 12.07
C PRO A 81 -7.71 3.97 11.03
N TYR A 82 -7.94 5.27 10.88
CA TYR A 82 -7.19 6.07 9.91
C TYR A 82 -5.67 5.96 10.11
N SER A 83 -5.20 5.93 11.36
CA SER A 83 -3.80 5.69 11.72
C SER A 83 -3.25 4.41 11.10
N ILE A 84 -3.97 3.29 11.25
CA ILE A 84 -3.54 2.00 10.68
C ILE A 84 -3.51 2.04 9.15
N ARG A 85 -4.54 2.60 8.51
CA ARG A 85 -4.55 2.73 7.04
C ARG A 85 -3.42 3.60 6.51
N LYS A 86 -3.08 4.67 7.23
CA LYS A 86 -1.95 5.54 6.91
C LYS A 86 -0.62 4.79 6.99
N GLU A 87 -0.41 4.00 8.04
CA GLU A 87 0.80 3.18 8.18
C GLU A 87 0.89 2.06 7.14
N ILE A 88 -0.23 1.42 6.79
CA ILE A 88 -0.28 0.44 5.69
C ILE A 88 0.13 1.11 4.36
N SER A 89 -0.45 2.27 4.05
CA SER A 89 -0.09 3.00 2.82
C SER A 89 1.38 3.43 2.80
N LYS A 90 1.96 3.74 3.96
CA LYS A 90 3.40 4.06 4.10
C LYS A 90 4.25 2.81 3.83
N LEU A 91 3.87 1.67 4.39
CA LEU A 91 4.54 0.38 4.15
C LEU A 91 4.51 0.00 2.67
N ASP A 92 3.36 0.15 2.01
CA ASP A 92 3.22 -0.15 0.57
C ASP A 92 4.16 0.72 -0.27
N LYS A 93 4.21 2.03 0.00
CA LYS A 93 5.15 2.95 -0.67
C LYS A 93 6.59 2.51 -0.49
N TYR A 94 6.97 2.08 0.71
CA TYR A 94 8.32 1.60 0.99
C TYR A 94 8.63 0.31 0.26
N SER A 95 7.68 -0.63 0.22
CA SER A 95 7.83 -1.87 -0.54
C SER A 95 8.06 -1.59 -2.02
N GLU A 96 7.29 -0.67 -2.61
CA GLU A 96 7.48 -0.28 -4.01
C GLU A 96 8.85 0.37 -4.26
N GLN A 97 9.29 1.28 -3.38
CA GLN A 97 10.60 1.93 -3.49
C GLN A 97 11.76 0.93 -3.37
N VAL A 98 11.66 -0.04 -2.45
CA VAL A 98 12.68 -1.08 -2.28
C VAL A 98 12.73 -2.00 -3.51
N ARG A 99 11.59 -2.40 -4.06
CA ARG A 99 11.54 -3.15 -5.33
C ARG A 99 12.15 -2.36 -6.48
N PHE A 100 11.87 -1.06 -6.54
CA PHE A 100 12.48 -0.16 -7.52
C PHE A 100 14.01 -0.14 -7.39
N MET A 101 14.55 0.03 -6.18
CA MET A 101 16.00 0.01 -5.95
C MET A 101 16.61 -1.32 -6.38
N ALA A 102 16.02 -2.45 -5.96
CA ALA A 102 16.49 -3.78 -6.30
C ALA A 102 16.46 -4.05 -7.81
N ASN A 103 15.39 -3.66 -8.51
CA ASN A 103 15.27 -3.86 -9.95
C ASN A 103 16.27 -3.04 -10.77
N ASN A 104 16.74 -1.92 -10.23
CA ASN A 104 17.69 -1.01 -10.90
C ASN A 104 19.11 -1.09 -10.31
N ASN A 105 19.39 -2.08 -9.44
CA ASN A 105 20.67 -2.28 -8.74
C ASN A 105 21.19 -1.01 -8.06
N ILE A 106 20.31 -0.29 -7.37
CA ILE A 106 20.67 0.93 -6.64
C ILE A 106 21.04 0.54 -5.21
N GLU A 107 22.34 0.55 -4.90
CA GLU A 107 22.86 0.18 -3.58
C GLU A 107 23.37 1.40 -2.81
N THR A 108 24.02 2.33 -3.50
CA THR A 108 24.64 3.52 -2.91
C THR A 108 23.88 4.81 -3.20
N LYS A 109 24.24 5.89 -2.50
CA LYS A 109 23.67 7.22 -2.75
C LYS A 109 24.08 7.72 -4.14
N GLU A 110 25.30 7.43 -4.53
CA GLU A 110 25.88 7.77 -5.83
C GLU A 110 25.11 7.08 -6.96
N ASP A 111 24.75 5.80 -6.80
CA ASP A 111 23.93 5.06 -7.76
C ASP A 111 22.55 5.70 -7.94
N LEU A 112 21.93 6.13 -6.83
CA LEU A 112 20.63 6.80 -6.84
C LEU A 112 20.70 8.15 -7.59
N GLU A 113 21.78 8.90 -7.39
CA GLU A 113 22.01 10.18 -8.08
C GLU A 113 22.30 9.98 -9.57
N TYR A 114 23.09 8.97 -9.93
CA TYR A 114 23.34 8.59 -11.32
C TYR A 114 22.05 8.18 -12.03
N PHE A 115 21.27 7.29 -11.40
CA PHE A 115 19.98 6.87 -11.93
C PHE A 115 19.02 8.05 -12.10
N SER A 116 18.95 8.95 -11.11
CA SER A 116 18.11 10.15 -11.18
C SER A 116 18.46 11.03 -12.39
N LYS A 117 19.75 11.26 -12.64
CA LYS A 117 20.24 12.03 -13.81
C LYS A 117 19.86 11.34 -15.12
N SER A 118 20.16 10.05 -15.26
CA SER A 118 19.84 9.26 -16.46
C SER A 118 18.34 9.26 -16.76
N ASN A 119 17.52 9.00 -15.74
CA ASN A 119 16.06 9.03 -15.82
C ASN A 119 15.53 10.41 -16.25
N TYR A 120 16.13 11.51 -15.75
CA TYR A 120 15.77 12.86 -16.16
C TYR A 120 16.13 13.17 -17.62
N GLU A 121 17.29 12.73 -18.11
CA GLU A 121 17.69 12.89 -19.50
C GLU A 121 16.74 12.16 -20.45
N GLU A 122 16.40 10.90 -20.14
CA GLU A 122 15.44 10.13 -20.91
C GLU A 122 14.05 10.79 -20.89
N TYR A 123 13.61 11.26 -19.72
CA TYR A 123 12.35 11.98 -19.58
C TYR A 123 12.31 13.23 -20.46
N ARG A 124 13.38 14.03 -20.47
CA ARG A 124 13.49 15.24 -21.31
C ARG A 124 13.46 14.89 -22.79
N LYS A 125 14.14 13.83 -23.20
CA LYS A 125 14.11 13.34 -24.59
C LYS A 125 12.69 12.95 -25.02
N LEU A 126 11.99 12.16 -24.21
CA LEU A 126 10.62 11.72 -24.52
C LEU A 126 9.59 12.85 -24.46
N ILE A 127 9.73 13.79 -23.53
CA ILE A 127 8.84 14.96 -23.46
C ILE A 127 9.01 15.83 -24.71
N GLY A 128 10.25 16.04 -25.15
CA GLY A 128 10.57 16.75 -26.38
C GLY A 128 9.99 16.03 -27.61
N LYS A 129 10.17 14.71 -27.70
CA LYS A 129 9.57 13.89 -28.77
C LYS A 129 8.04 14.05 -28.78
N ARG A 130 7.38 13.91 -27.64
CA ARG A 130 5.92 14.07 -27.53
C ARG A 130 5.47 15.47 -27.96
N GLU A 131 6.19 16.52 -27.61
CA GLU A 131 5.89 17.88 -28.03
C GLU A 131 6.00 18.03 -29.55
N THR A 132 7.06 17.48 -30.16
CA THR A 132 7.21 17.48 -31.63
C THR A 132 6.09 16.71 -32.32
N LEU A 133 5.66 15.57 -31.77
CA LEU A 133 4.52 14.80 -32.28
C LEU A 133 3.22 15.60 -32.21
N TRP A 134 2.95 16.29 -31.10
CA TRP A 134 1.79 17.18 -31.03
C TRP A 134 1.85 18.33 -32.04
N LYS A 135 3.04 18.89 -32.30
CA LYS A 135 3.22 19.90 -33.35
C LYS A 135 2.93 19.32 -34.74
N ARG A 136 3.37 18.09 -35.03
CA ARG A 136 3.07 17.37 -36.29
C ARG A 136 1.59 17.05 -36.42
N TYR A 137 0.96 16.53 -35.36
CA TYR A 137 -0.46 16.22 -35.31
C TYR A 137 -1.34 17.44 -35.68
N ARG A 138 -0.99 18.63 -35.18
CA ARG A 138 -1.70 19.87 -35.51
C ARG A 138 -1.54 20.31 -36.98
N ARG A 139 -0.46 19.91 -37.64
CA ARG A 139 -0.17 20.25 -39.05
C ARG A 139 -0.68 19.20 -40.04
N ALA A 140 -0.93 17.98 -39.59
CA ALA A 140 -1.43 16.89 -40.42
C ALA A 140 -2.82 17.22 -40.99
N LYS A 141 -3.02 16.91 -42.27
CA LYS A 141 -4.27 17.21 -43.01
C LYS A 141 -5.16 15.98 -43.16
N THR A 142 -4.55 14.82 -43.39
CA THR A 142 -5.22 13.51 -43.54
C THR A 142 -5.60 12.92 -42.18
N LYS A 143 -6.58 12.01 -42.19
CA LYS A 143 -7.06 11.34 -40.97
C LYS A 143 -6.11 10.21 -40.57
N GLU A 144 -5.52 9.57 -41.56
CA GLU A 144 -4.57 8.47 -41.45
C GLU A 144 -3.30 8.95 -40.73
N ASP A 145 -2.64 10.01 -41.20
CA ASP A 145 -1.46 10.59 -40.55
C ASP A 145 -1.75 11.01 -39.09
N LYS A 146 -2.93 11.57 -38.83
CA LYS A 146 -3.35 11.93 -37.46
C LYS A 146 -3.48 10.71 -36.57
N SER A 147 -4.03 9.62 -37.09
CA SER A 147 -4.18 8.36 -36.38
C SER A 147 -2.81 7.76 -36.04
N GLU A 148 -1.88 7.75 -36.99
CA GLU A 148 -0.51 7.23 -36.80
C GLU A 148 0.26 8.04 -35.75
N ILE A 149 0.23 9.38 -35.84
CA ILE A 149 0.89 10.25 -34.86
C ILE A 149 0.28 10.07 -33.47
N LEU A 150 -1.04 9.91 -33.38
CA LEU A 150 -1.72 9.68 -32.10
C LEU A 150 -1.33 8.32 -31.50
N ALA A 151 -1.17 7.28 -32.31
CA ALA A 151 -0.67 5.99 -31.86
C ALA A 151 0.75 6.12 -31.28
N GLU A 152 1.65 6.86 -31.94
CA GLU A 152 2.98 7.13 -31.40
C GLU A 152 2.95 7.87 -30.05
N ILE A 153 2.08 8.87 -29.92
CA ILE A 153 1.90 9.61 -28.66
C ILE A 153 1.42 8.66 -27.56
N ASN A 154 0.44 7.81 -27.85
CA ASN A 154 -0.10 6.84 -26.90
C ASN A 154 0.95 5.82 -26.46
N ASN A 155 1.88 5.43 -27.33
CA ASN A 155 2.99 4.53 -26.99
C ASN A 155 4.02 5.19 -26.05
N ILE A 156 4.29 6.50 -26.22
CA ILE A 156 5.29 7.21 -25.42
C ILE A 156 4.74 7.61 -24.03
N GLN A 157 3.43 7.86 -23.93
CA GLN A 157 2.79 8.32 -22.70
C GLN A 157 2.98 7.42 -21.46
N PRO A 158 2.85 6.07 -21.53
CA PRO A 158 3.10 5.21 -20.39
C PRO A 158 4.56 5.27 -19.92
N VAL A 159 5.53 5.30 -20.85
CA VAL A 159 6.96 5.41 -20.51
C VAL A 159 7.24 6.71 -19.76
N ILE A 160 6.71 7.84 -20.24
CA ILE A 160 6.81 9.13 -19.54
C ILE A 160 6.23 9.06 -18.11
N LYS A 161 5.12 8.33 -17.94
CA LYS A 161 4.48 8.16 -16.62
C LYS A 161 5.37 7.34 -15.68
N GLU A 162 6.04 6.31 -16.17
CA GLU A 162 7.00 5.51 -15.40
C GLU A 162 8.24 6.33 -15.01
N LEU A 163 8.83 7.09 -15.94
CA LEU A 163 9.99 7.94 -15.62
C LEU A 163 9.66 8.99 -14.53
N ARG A 164 8.45 9.55 -14.54
CA ARG A 164 7.97 10.43 -13.46
C ARG A 164 7.78 9.69 -12.13
N LYS A 165 7.32 8.45 -12.18
CA LYS A 165 7.17 7.59 -11.00
C LYS A 165 8.55 7.31 -10.39
N TYR A 166 9.56 7.01 -11.21
CA TYR A 166 10.92 6.79 -10.75
C TYR A 166 11.58 8.05 -10.19
N ASP A 167 11.42 9.21 -10.83
CA ASP A 167 11.90 10.49 -10.28
C ASP A 167 11.33 10.77 -8.88
N LYS A 168 10.04 10.47 -8.69
CA LYS A 168 9.41 10.56 -7.38
C LYS A 168 10.03 9.59 -6.38
N TYR A 169 10.27 8.35 -6.76
CA TYR A 169 10.94 7.38 -5.87
C TYR A 169 12.35 7.85 -5.48
N CYS A 170 13.14 8.36 -6.42
CA CYS A 170 14.47 8.89 -6.10
C CYS A 170 14.40 10.01 -5.06
N LYS A 171 13.46 10.96 -5.20
CA LYS A 171 13.25 12.05 -4.24
C LYS A 171 12.80 11.53 -2.88
N ASP A 172 11.76 10.71 -2.85
CA ASP A 172 11.20 10.16 -1.60
C ASP A 172 12.26 9.32 -0.84
N ILE A 173 13.09 8.54 -1.56
CA ILE A 173 14.18 7.75 -0.96
C ILE A 173 15.25 8.67 -0.37
N LYS A 174 15.66 9.70 -1.11
CA LYS A 174 16.66 10.67 -0.66
C LYS A 174 16.20 11.40 0.60
N ASP A 175 15.02 12.02 0.56
CA ASP A 175 14.44 12.76 1.68
C ASP A 175 14.30 11.87 2.93
N ARG A 176 13.85 10.62 2.73
CA ARG A 176 13.74 9.65 3.81
C ARG A 176 15.10 9.27 4.39
N SER A 177 16.10 9.03 3.54
CA SER A 177 17.45 8.70 3.99
C SER A 177 18.05 9.81 4.84
N GLU A 178 17.87 11.07 4.42
CA GLU A 178 18.32 12.25 5.16
C GLU A 178 17.58 12.39 6.49
N SER A 179 16.25 12.20 6.50
CA SER A 179 15.46 12.21 7.74
C SER A 179 15.86 11.09 8.70
N MET A 180 16.14 9.88 8.19
CA MET A 180 16.61 8.76 9.01
C MET A 180 17.97 9.05 9.61
N GLN A 181 18.91 9.59 8.84
CA GLN A 181 20.23 9.96 9.35
C GLN A 181 20.11 11.00 10.48
N ASN A 182 19.34 12.06 10.27
CA ASN A 182 19.13 13.10 11.29
C ASN A 182 18.51 12.53 12.59
N ASN A 183 17.59 11.58 12.47
CA ASN A 183 16.98 10.93 13.64
C ASN A 183 17.99 10.08 14.42
N LEU A 184 18.88 9.35 13.71
CA LEU A 184 19.96 8.58 14.34
C LEU A 184 20.96 9.50 15.05
N ASP A 185 21.38 10.58 14.40
CA ASP A 185 22.33 11.53 14.96
C ASP A 185 21.77 12.21 16.23
N ASN A 186 20.46 12.50 16.27
CA ASN A 186 19.80 13.06 17.44
C ASN A 186 19.70 12.03 18.58
N PHE A 187 19.37 10.77 18.26
CA PHE A 187 19.30 9.69 19.23
C PHE A 187 20.66 9.43 19.89
N ASP A 188 21.74 9.44 19.12
CA ASP A 188 23.11 9.28 19.64
C ASP A 188 23.50 10.44 20.58
N LYS A 189 23.12 11.68 20.25
CA LYS A 189 23.34 12.85 21.12
C LYS A 189 22.58 12.73 22.43
N ASP A 190 21.34 12.24 22.39
CA ASP A 190 20.53 12.08 23.60
C ASP A 190 21.12 11.00 24.51
N ILE A 191 21.58 9.88 23.94
CA ILE A 191 22.31 8.83 24.69
C ILE A 191 23.58 9.40 25.35
N GLN A 192 24.35 10.22 24.62
CA GLN A 192 25.57 10.82 25.18
C GLN A 192 25.26 11.74 26.35
N LYS A 193 24.24 12.60 26.23
CA LYS A 193 23.79 13.47 27.32
C LYS A 193 23.32 12.68 28.54
N GLU A 194 22.58 11.59 28.36
CA GLU A 194 22.16 10.73 29.47
C GLU A 194 23.36 10.12 30.21
N LYS A 195 24.39 9.68 29.48
CA LYS A 195 25.63 9.16 30.07
C LYS A 195 26.38 10.24 30.84
N GLU A 196 26.56 11.42 30.26
CA GLU A 196 27.24 12.56 30.93
C GLU A 196 26.50 13.00 32.20
N ASN A 197 25.17 13.08 32.15
CA ASN A 197 24.33 13.40 33.31
C ASN A 197 24.46 12.34 34.41
N SER A 198 24.53 11.05 34.06
CA SER A 198 24.73 9.97 35.04
C SER A 198 26.10 10.05 35.72
N ILE A 199 27.16 10.38 34.97
CA ILE A 199 28.53 10.53 35.50
C ILE A 199 28.61 11.73 36.45
N ASN A 200 27.97 12.85 36.09
CA ASN A 200 27.98 14.06 36.90
C ASN A 200 27.14 13.95 38.18
N ASN A 201 26.09 13.12 38.21
CA ASN A 201 25.29 12.86 39.42
C ASN A 201 25.93 11.85 40.40
N THR A 202 26.97 11.14 39.97
CA THR A 202 27.69 10.16 40.82
C THR A 202 28.96 10.74 41.43
N ARG A 203 29.30 11.99 41.10
CA ARG A 203 30.39 12.79 41.69
C ARG A 203 29.83 13.81 42.66
#